data_AF-A0A2L2YTB1-F1
#
_entry.id   AF-A0A2L2YTB1-F1
#
_cell.length_a   1.000
_cell.length_b   1.000
_cell.length_c   1.000
_cell.angle_alpha   90.00
_cell.angle_beta   90.00
_cell.angle_gamma   90.00
#
_symmetry.space_group_name_H-M   'P 1'
#
loop_
_entity.id
_entity.type
_entity.pdbx_description
1 polymer ?
#
loop_
_entity_poly.entity_id
_entity_poly.type
_entity_poly.pdbx_seq_one_letter_code
_entity_poly.pdbx_strand_id
1 'polypeptide(L)'
;RFENSIDKNPYLSNIEKLIYLKSFVGGAASKAISGFSLTDDNYKAALNLLKDRFGQKNLLINAHLGQLLNITPIKHNSDTFGLRKLFDRVEIEIRNLESLGIDSASYGNLLTPIILKVLPSEITLDFSRKEKGDNWDLKALLKFLSEEIKSREKTTAITNIKFSNNQIDVKFRSRP
;
A
#
# COMPACT_ATOMS: atom_id res chain seq x y z
N ARG A 1 17.27 -1.12 7.41
CA ARG A 1 18.46 -1.99 7.58
C ARG A 1 19.66 -1.22 8.13
N PHE A 2 20.12 -0.14 7.47
CA PHE A 2 21.22 0.70 7.99
C PHE A 2 20.96 1.25 9.40
N GLU A 3 19.76 1.77 9.66
CA GLU A 3 19.41 2.38 10.95
C GLU A 3 19.56 1.42 12.13
N ASN A 4 19.11 0.16 11.98
CA ASN A 4 19.17 -0.81 13.08
C ASN A 4 20.54 -1.48 13.23
N SER A 5 21.28 -1.68 12.13
CA SER A 5 22.57 -2.38 12.17
C SER A 5 23.77 -1.47 12.43
N ILE A 6 23.67 -0.18 12.06
CA ILE A 6 24.77 0.79 12.13
C ILE A 6 24.40 1.98 13.03
N ASP A 7 23.36 2.75 12.69
CA ASP A 7 23.02 4.00 13.41
C ASP A 7 22.70 3.75 14.89
N LYS A 8 21.85 2.76 15.18
CA LYS A 8 21.44 2.36 16.54
C LYS A 8 22.40 1.39 17.22
N ASN A 9 23.50 0.97 16.57
CA ASN A 9 24.45 0.05 17.17
C ASN A 9 25.31 0.80 18.22
N PRO A 10 25.25 0.43 19.51
CA PRO A 10 26.02 1.10 20.55
C PRO A 10 27.50 0.70 20.55
N TYR A 11 27.86 -0.39 19.86
CA TYR A 11 29.23 -0.90 19.78
C TYR A 11 30.05 -0.28 18.64
N LEU A 12 29.45 0.62 17.84
CA LEU A 12 30.16 1.37 16.81
C LEU A 12 30.34 2.83 17.26
N SER A 13 31.56 3.34 17.11
CA SER A 13 31.87 4.76 17.23
C SER A 13 31.22 5.57 16.11
N ASN A 14 31.04 6.88 16.29
CA ASN A 14 30.48 7.72 15.23
C ASN A 14 31.41 7.76 14.00
N ILE A 15 32.72 7.67 14.20
CA ILE A 15 33.70 7.56 13.12
C ILE A 15 33.46 6.29 12.29
N GLU A 16 33.31 5.12 12.93
CA GLU A 16 33.00 3.86 12.22
C GLU A 16 31.64 3.95 11.51
N LYS A 17 30.62 4.51 12.16
CA LYS A 17 29.31 4.74 11.54
C LYS A 17 29.38 5.65 10.32
N LEU A 18 30.25 6.67 10.33
CA LEU A 18 30.48 7.56 9.19
C LEU A 18 31.22 6.86 8.04
N ILE A 19 32.18 5.99 8.34
CA ILE A 19 32.84 5.14 7.32
C ILE A 19 31.80 4.25 6.63
N TYR A 20 30.96 3.56 7.41
CA TYR A 20 29.86 2.77 6.86
C TYR A 20 28.89 3.64 6.07
N LEU A 21 28.47 4.79 6.60
CA LEU A 21 27.56 5.70 5.89
C LEU A 21 28.10 6.05 4.50
N LYS A 22 29.39 6.41 4.40
CA LYS A 22 30.05 6.72 3.13
C LYS A 22 30.11 5.51 2.18
N SER A 23 30.29 4.29 2.68
CA SER A 23 30.31 3.09 1.84
C SER A 23 28.92 2.65 1.37
N PHE A 24 27.87 3.00 2.11
CA PHE A 24 26.48 2.65 1.79
C PHE A 24 25.80 3.64 0.82
N VAL A 25 26.41 4.80 0.54
CA VAL A 25 25.84 5.80 -0.37
C VAL A 25 26.65 5.94 -1.66
N GLY A 26 25.94 6.10 -2.79
CA GLY A 26 26.54 6.30 -4.11
C GLY A 26 26.11 7.62 -4.77
N GLY A 27 26.65 7.90 -5.95
CA GLY A 27 26.19 8.98 -6.83
C GLY A 27 26.10 10.36 -6.15
N ALA A 28 24.95 11.02 -6.29
CA ALA A 28 24.71 12.36 -5.74
C ALA A 28 24.75 12.40 -4.20
N ALA A 29 24.32 11.34 -3.52
CA ALA A 29 24.37 11.24 -2.06
C ALA A 29 25.81 11.15 -1.55
N SER A 30 26.65 10.34 -2.21
CA SER A 30 28.09 10.26 -1.89
C SER A 30 28.80 11.60 -2.09
N LYS A 31 28.53 12.29 -3.22
CA LYS A 31 29.04 13.65 -3.47
C LYS A 31 28.59 14.66 -2.43
N ALA A 32 27.38 14.53 -1.88
CA ALA A 32 26.85 15.44 -0.88
C ALA A 32 27.56 15.34 0.47
N ILE A 33 28.12 14.17 0.81
CA ILE A 33 28.82 13.95 2.08
C ILE A 33 30.34 13.76 1.95
N SER A 34 30.90 13.91 0.74
CA SER A 34 32.32 13.67 0.49
C SER A 34 33.22 14.63 1.28
N GLY A 35 32.77 15.87 1.49
CA GLY A 35 33.50 16.92 2.22
C GLY A 35 33.54 16.76 3.74
N PHE A 36 32.78 15.83 4.34
CA PHE A 36 32.86 15.59 5.79
C PHE A 36 34.14 14.81 6.12
N SER A 37 34.99 15.37 6.98
CA SER A 37 36.14 14.66 7.54
C SER A 37 35.67 13.53 8.47
N LEU A 38 36.47 12.47 8.62
CA LEU A 38 36.19 11.35 9.52
C LEU A 38 36.39 11.73 10.99
N THR A 39 35.47 12.52 11.54
CA THR A 39 35.45 12.94 12.95
C THR A 39 34.15 12.50 13.63
N ASP A 40 34.18 12.43 14.96
CA ASP A 40 33.04 11.96 15.75
C ASP A 40 31.79 12.84 15.56
N ASP A 41 32.00 14.16 15.51
CA ASP A 41 30.94 15.16 15.33
C ASP A 41 30.27 15.10 13.95
N ASN A 42 31.02 14.68 12.93
CA ASN A 42 30.59 14.76 11.53
C ASN A 42 29.62 13.66 11.12
N TYR A 43 29.52 12.56 11.87
CA TYR A 43 28.56 11.49 11.54
C TYR A 43 27.12 12.00 11.54
N LYS A 44 26.71 12.64 12.65
CA LYS A 44 25.34 13.15 12.79
C LYS A 44 25.06 14.24 11.75
N ALA A 45 26.03 15.11 11.48
CA ALA A 45 25.91 16.15 10.48
C ALA A 45 25.74 15.57 9.05
N ALA A 46 26.56 14.59 8.67
CA ALA A 46 26.47 13.92 7.37
C ALA A 46 25.14 13.14 7.22
N LEU A 47 24.72 12.42 8.27
CA LEU A 47 23.46 11.68 8.28
C LEU A 47 22.25 12.63 8.17
N ASN A 48 22.27 13.74 8.90
CA ASN A 48 21.21 14.75 8.83
C ASN A 48 21.17 15.43 7.47
N LEU A 49 22.32 15.78 6.86
CA LEU A 49 22.36 16.34 5.51
C LEU A 49 21.77 15.38 4.48
N LEU A 50 22.03 14.08 4.60
CA LEU A 50 21.41 13.08 3.73
C LEU A 50 19.90 12.97 3.96
N LYS A 51 19.45 12.96 5.21
CA LYS A 51 18.02 12.94 5.55
C LYS A 51 17.30 14.19 5.06
N ASP A 52 17.92 15.36 5.17
CA ASP A 52 17.33 16.63 4.72
C ASP A 52 17.26 16.70 3.18
N ARG A 53 18.39 16.40 2.51
CA ARG A 53 18.50 16.53 1.06
C ARG A 53 17.77 15.42 0.30
N PHE A 54 17.78 14.19 0.82
CA PHE A 54 17.27 13.00 0.13
C PHE A 54 16.15 12.27 0.88
N GLY A 55 15.98 12.50 2.18
CA GLY A 55 14.87 11.97 2.97
C GLY A 55 13.61 12.80 2.78
N GLN A 56 13.14 12.92 1.53
CA GLN A 56 11.95 13.67 1.14
C GLN A 56 10.65 12.94 1.55
N LYS A 57 10.52 12.64 2.83
CA LYS A 57 9.41 11.88 3.43
C LYS A 57 8.06 12.51 3.09
N ASN A 58 7.96 13.84 3.16
CA ASN A 58 6.73 14.56 2.82
C ASN A 58 6.34 14.40 1.35
N LEU A 59 7.31 14.37 0.43
CA LEU A 59 7.01 14.15 -0.99
C LEU A 59 6.52 12.73 -1.25
N LEU A 60 7.10 11.74 -0.58
CA LEU A 60 6.60 10.35 -0.65
C LEU A 60 5.20 10.22 -0.04
N ILE A 61 4.96 10.81 1.13
CA ILE A 61 3.63 10.85 1.76
C ILE A 61 2.62 11.48 0.79
N ASN A 62 2.94 12.66 0.24
CA ASN A 62 2.07 13.36 -0.70
C ASN A 62 1.83 12.55 -1.98
N ALA A 63 2.83 11.83 -2.48
CA ALA A 63 2.67 10.96 -3.62
C ALA A 63 1.70 9.81 -3.32
N HIS A 64 1.87 9.10 -2.20
CA HIS A 64 0.98 8.00 -1.80
C HIS A 64 -0.45 8.49 -1.52
N LEU A 65 -0.61 9.61 -0.81
CA LEU A 65 -1.92 10.24 -0.61
C LEU A 65 -2.53 10.67 -1.95
N GLY A 66 -1.76 11.27 -2.85
CA GLY A 66 -2.22 11.67 -4.17
C GLY A 66 -2.74 10.48 -5.00
N GLN A 67 -2.12 9.30 -4.87
CA GLN A 67 -2.61 8.07 -5.50
C GLN A 67 -3.94 7.60 -4.91
N LEU A 68 -4.11 7.71 -3.59
CA LEU A 68 -5.36 7.39 -2.89
C LEU A 68 -6.49 8.37 -3.19
N LEU A 69 -6.18 9.64 -3.43
CA LEU A 69 -7.17 10.66 -3.79
C LEU A 69 -7.61 10.56 -5.26
N ASN A 70 -6.75 10.03 -6.14
CA ASN A 70 -7.00 9.90 -7.58
C ASN A 70 -7.35 8.46 -8.00
N ILE A 71 -8.15 7.75 -7.19
CA ILE A 71 -8.61 6.41 -7.52
C ILE A 71 -9.63 6.47 -8.66
N THR A 72 -9.46 5.61 -9.66
CA THR A 72 -10.38 5.50 -10.79
C THR A 72 -11.70 4.85 -10.36
N PRO A 73 -12.87 5.44 -10.69
CA PRO A 73 -14.17 4.83 -10.43
C PRO A 73 -14.38 3.51 -11.15
N ILE A 74 -15.02 2.56 -10.47
CA ILE A 74 -15.47 1.29 -11.03
C ILE A 74 -16.90 1.45 -11.50
N LYS A 75 -17.11 1.32 -12.81
CA LYS A 75 -18.41 1.62 -13.45
C LYS A 75 -19.44 0.50 -13.32
N HIS A 76 -18.99 -0.75 -13.26
CA HIS A 76 -19.85 -1.92 -13.33
C HIS A 76 -19.73 -2.75 -12.06
N ASN A 77 -20.87 -3.06 -11.44
CA ASN A 77 -20.89 -3.97 -10.29
C ASN A 77 -20.33 -5.37 -10.63
N SER A 78 -20.48 -5.84 -11.86
CA SER A 78 -19.92 -7.15 -12.26
C SER A 78 -18.39 -7.17 -12.39
N ASP A 79 -17.72 -6.01 -12.37
CA ASP A 79 -16.26 -5.91 -12.56
C ASP A 79 -15.48 -6.30 -11.31
N THR A 80 -15.46 -7.60 -11.03
CA THR A 80 -14.74 -8.19 -9.89
C THR A 80 -13.23 -7.98 -10.01
N PHE A 81 -12.70 -7.97 -11.24
CA PHE A 81 -11.28 -7.73 -11.48
C PHE A 81 -10.88 -6.28 -11.18
N GLY A 82 -11.69 -5.31 -11.62
CA GLY A 82 -11.52 -3.90 -11.29
C GLY A 82 -11.57 -3.66 -9.77
N LEU A 83 -12.50 -4.31 -9.06
CA LEU A 83 -12.61 -4.24 -7.60
C LEU A 83 -11.37 -4.79 -6.90
N ARG A 84 -10.87 -5.96 -7.34
CA ARG A 84 -9.62 -6.54 -6.84
C ARG A 84 -8.44 -5.57 -7.03
N LYS A 85 -8.28 -5.03 -8.25
CA LYS A 85 -7.19 -4.11 -8.57
C LYS A 85 -7.26 -2.82 -7.74
N LEU A 86 -8.45 -2.26 -7.54
CA LEU A 86 -8.65 -1.09 -6.68
C LEU A 86 -8.27 -1.41 -5.24
N PHE A 87 -8.77 -2.53 -4.70
CA PHE A 87 -8.48 -2.95 -3.33
C PHE A 87 -6.98 -3.15 -3.10
N ASP A 88 -6.31 -3.89 -3.98
CA ASP A 88 -4.88 -4.16 -3.87
C ASP A 88 -4.07 -2.85 -3.93
N ARG A 89 -4.45 -1.92 -4.81
CA ARG A 89 -3.82 -0.60 -4.90
C ARG A 89 -3.98 0.18 -3.59
N VAL A 90 -5.19 0.24 -3.03
CA VAL A 90 -5.46 0.94 -1.77
C VAL A 90 -4.64 0.33 -0.63
N GLU A 91 -4.59 -1.01 -0.52
CA GLU A 91 -3.78 -1.68 0.50
C GLU A 91 -2.28 -1.37 0.35
N ILE A 92 -1.76 -1.35 -0.88
CA ILE A 92 -0.35 -1.02 -1.14
C ILE A 92 -0.03 0.39 -0.66
N GLU A 93 -0.85 1.39 -1.02
CA GLU A 93 -0.59 2.77 -0.61
C GLU A 93 -0.72 2.96 0.91
N ILE A 94 -1.68 2.30 1.56
CA ILE A 94 -1.83 2.31 3.03
C ILE A 94 -0.58 1.72 3.69
N ARG A 95 -0.10 0.55 3.24
CA ARG A 95 1.14 -0.06 3.78
C ARG A 95 2.36 0.84 3.58
N ASN A 96 2.45 1.51 2.43
CA ASN A 96 3.53 2.47 2.18
C ASN A 96 3.47 3.65 3.16
N LEU A 97 2.29 4.22 3.40
CA LEU A 97 2.08 5.29 4.39
C LEU A 97 2.41 4.82 5.82
N GLU A 98 1.98 3.62 6.20
CA GLU A 98 2.31 3.02 7.50
C GLU A 98 3.82 2.82 7.67
N SER A 99 4.53 2.40 6.60
CA SER A 99 6.00 2.30 6.62
C SER A 99 6.70 3.64 6.80
N LEU A 100 6.04 4.73 6.41
CA LEU A 100 6.47 6.11 6.65
C LEU A 100 5.97 6.61 8.03
N GLY A 101 5.32 5.78 8.84
CA GLY A 101 4.82 6.14 10.16
C GLY A 101 3.57 7.02 10.14
N ILE A 102 2.79 7.00 9.05
CA ILE A 102 1.51 7.68 8.96
C ILE A 102 0.41 6.67 9.28
N ASP A 103 -0.32 6.91 10.37
CA ASP A 103 -1.41 6.06 10.81
C ASP A 103 -2.69 6.27 9.99
N SER A 104 -3.40 5.19 9.69
CA SER A 104 -4.64 5.23 8.90
C SER A 104 -5.76 6.06 9.54
N ALA A 105 -5.77 6.24 10.87
CA ALA A 105 -6.75 7.12 11.52
C ALA A 105 -6.57 8.59 11.13
N SER A 106 -5.37 9.02 10.71
CA SER A 106 -5.10 10.42 10.33
C SER A 106 -5.74 10.83 9.00
N TYR A 107 -6.01 9.87 8.11
CA TYR A 107 -6.61 10.12 6.79
C TYR A 107 -7.87 9.28 6.51
N GLY A 108 -8.22 8.33 7.39
CA GLY A 108 -9.34 7.40 7.20
C GLY A 108 -10.68 8.11 7.01
N ASN A 109 -10.97 9.13 7.82
CA ASN A 109 -12.22 9.90 7.71
C ASN A 109 -12.38 10.61 6.36
N LEU A 110 -11.27 10.97 5.71
CA LEU A 110 -11.27 11.55 4.36
C LEU A 110 -11.35 10.46 3.29
N LEU A 111 -10.60 9.37 3.47
CA LEU A 111 -10.46 8.32 2.46
C LEU A 111 -11.72 7.45 2.34
N THR A 112 -12.40 7.14 3.44
CA THR A 112 -13.65 6.37 3.45
C THR A 112 -14.69 6.91 2.45
N PRO A 113 -15.14 8.19 2.53
CA PRO A 113 -16.13 8.71 1.59
C PRO A 113 -15.60 8.80 0.15
N ILE A 114 -14.30 8.91 -0.07
CA ILE A 114 -13.70 8.87 -1.42
C ILE A 114 -13.82 7.47 -2.01
N ILE A 115 -13.46 6.44 -1.25
CA ILE A 115 -13.59 5.04 -1.68
C ILE A 115 -15.07 4.72 -1.97
N LEU A 116 -16.00 5.14 -1.11
CA LEU A 116 -17.43 4.89 -1.33
C LEU A 116 -17.97 5.55 -2.62
N LYS A 117 -17.42 6.70 -3.03
CA LYS A 117 -17.79 7.38 -4.28
C LYS A 117 -17.26 6.71 -5.54
N VAL A 118 -16.13 6.01 -5.45
CA VAL A 118 -15.54 5.31 -6.61
C VAL A 118 -16.08 3.89 -6.79
N LEU A 119 -16.77 3.35 -5.78
CA LEU A 119 -17.42 2.05 -5.84
C LEU A 119 -18.79 2.11 -6.54
N PRO A 120 -19.23 1.01 -7.17
CA PRO A 120 -20.59 0.88 -7.67
C PRO A 120 -21.63 1.01 -6.56
N SER A 121 -22.80 1.58 -6.89
CA SER A 121 -23.89 1.85 -5.94
C SER A 121 -24.33 0.63 -5.15
N GLU A 122 -24.34 -0.54 -5.76
CA GLU A 122 -24.75 -1.80 -5.12
C GLU A 122 -23.79 -2.19 -3.99
N ILE A 123 -22.48 -2.01 -4.20
CA ILE A 123 -21.45 -2.33 -3.20
C ILE A 123 -21.55 -1.37 -2.03
N THR A 124 -21.74 -0.09 -2.32
CA THR A 124 -21.93 0.96 -1.31
C THR A 124 -23.19 0.70 -0.49
N LEU A 125 -24.28 0.24 -1.13
CA LEU A 125 -25.52 -0.14 -0.46
C LEU A 125 -25.33 -1.36 0.45
N ASP A 126 -24.64 -2.39 -0.04
CA ASP A 126 -24.37 -3.60 0.75
C ASP A 126 -23.45 -3.31 1.94
N PHE A 127 -22.48 -2.41 1.79
CA PHE A 127 -21.68 -1.91 2.90
C PHE A 127 -22.56 -1.21 3.95
N SER A 128 -23.42 -0.27 3.53
CA SER A 128 -24.33 0.46 4.42
C SER A 128 -25.34 -0.45 5.13
N ARG A 129 -25.75 -1.57 4.51
CA ARG A 129 -26.61 -2.56 5.17
C ARG A 129 -25.90 -3.33 6.27
N LYS A 130 -24.61 -3.60 6.08
CA LYS A 130 -23.78 -4.36 7.02
C LYS A 130 -23.33 -3.49 8.19
N GLU A 131 -22.89 -2.26 7.90
CA GLU A 131 -22.48 -1.30 8.92
C GLU A 131 -23.66 -0.48 9.42
N LYS A 132 -24.19 -0.88 10.58
CA LYS A 132 -25.34 -0.22 11.23
C LYS A 132 -24.94 1.01 12.07
N GLY A 133 -23.65 1.27 12.21
CA GLY A 133 -23.10 2.41 12.94
C GLY A 133 -22.93 3.65 12.05
N ASP A 134 -22.93 4.82 12.69
CA ASP A 134 -22.79 6.12 12.01
C ASP A 134 -21.31 6.50 11.75
N ASN A 135 -20.37 5.77 12.35
CA ASN A 135 -18.93 6.00 12.19
C ASN A 135 -18.32 4.95 11.26
N TRP A 136 -18.28 5.25 9.96
CA TRP A 136 -17.68 4.37 8.95
C TRP A 136 -16.15 4.46 8.99
N ASP A 137 -15.53 3.50 9.67
CA ASP A 137 -14.08 3.35 9.72
C ASP A 137 -13.53 2.79 8.39
N LEU A 138 -12.40 3.34 7.94
CA LEU A 138 -11.67 2.87 6.78
C LEU A 138 -11.31 1.38 6.91
N LYS A 139 -10.92 0.92 8.10
CA LYS A 139 -10.58 -0.50 8.31
C LYS A 139 -11.80 -1.40 8.13
N ALA A 140 -12.98 -0.96 8.58
CA ALA A 140 -14.23 -1.69 8.39
C ALA A 140 -14.59 -1.78 6.90
N LEU A 141 -14.43 -0.69 6.15
CA LEU A 141 -14.65 -0.67 4.69
C LEU A 141 -13.70 -1.62 3.96
N LEU A 142 -12.40 -1.59 4.28
CA LEU A 142 -11.42 -2.49 3.64
C LEU A 142 -11.70 -3.96 3.97
N LYS A 143 -12.08 -4.26 5.22
CA LYS A 143 -12.47 -5.61 5.61
C LYS A 143 -13.69 -6.09 4.80
N PHE A 144 -14.71 -5.25 4.70
CA PHE A 144 -15.90 -5.55 3.88
C PHE A 144 -15.53 -5.82 2.42
N LEU A 145 -14.77 -4.93 1.78
CA LEU A 145 -14.35 -5.09 0.39
C LEU A 145 -13.56 -6.39 0.18
N SER A 146 -12.66 -6.72 1.09
CA SER A 146 -11.90 -7.97 1.02
C SER A 146 -12.80 -9.21 1.04
N GLU A 147 -13.80 -9.23 1.93
CA GLU A 147 -14.77 -10.32 2.04
C GLU A 147 -15.68 -10.41 0.81
N GLU A 148 -16.14 -9.26 0.30
CA GLU A 148 -17.00 -9.16 -0.88
C GLU A 148 -16.28 -9.66 -2.14
N ILE A 149 -15.06 -9.17 -2.39
CA ILE A 149 -14.26 -9.60 -3.54
C ILE A 149 -13.99 -11.11 -3.48
N LYS A 150 -13.59 -11.64 -2.31
CA LYS A 150 -13.38 -13.09 -2.13
C LYS A 150 -14.65 -13.89 -2.41
N SER A 151 -15.83 -13.36 -2.06
CA SER A 151 -17.11 -14.03 -2.29
C SER A 151 -17.47 -14.05 -3.77
N ARG A 152 -17.22 -12.96 -4.49
CA ARG A 152 -17.41 -12.88 -5.96
C ARG A 152 -16.46 -13.81 -6.71
N GLU A 153 -15.19 -13.85 -6.31
CA GLU A 153 -14.18 -14.73 -6.92
C GLU A 153 -14.55 -16.21 -6.73
N LYS A 154 -14.98 -16.60 -5.53
CA LYS A 154 -15.48 -17.95 -5.25
C LYS A 154 -16.69 -18.30 -6.12
N THR A 155 -17.68 -17.42 -6.20
CA THR A 155 -18.89 -17.64 -7.02
C THR A 155 -18.56 -17.76 -8.50
N THR A 156 -17.62 -16.95 -9.00
CA THR A 156 -17.13 -17.02 -10.38
C THR A 156 -16.45 -18.35 -10.66
N ALA A 157 -15.57 -18.80 -9.75
CA ALA A 157 -14.90 -20.10 -9.87
C ALA A 157 -15.89 -21.27 -9.88
N ILE A 158 -16.87 -21.28 -8.96
CA ILE A 158 -17.92 -22.31 -8.89
C ILE A 158 -18.73 -22.34 -10.19
N THR A 159 -19.12 -21.17 -10.70
CA THR A 159 -19.88 -21.05 -11.94
C THR A 159 -19.10 -21.58 -13.13
N ASN A 160 -17.81 -21.25 -13.24
CA ASN A 160 -16.94 -21.78 -14.30
C ASN A 160 -16.77 -23.31 -14.23
N ILE A 161 -16.68 -23.89 -13.03
CA ILE A 161 -16.62 -25.35 -12.85
C ILE A 161 -17.92 -26.01 -13.35
N LYS A 162 -19.08 -25.44 -13.00
CA LYS A 162 -20.38 -25.95 -13.47
C LYS A 162 -20.49 -25.92 -15.00
N PHE A 163 -20.03 -24.85 -15.64
CA PHE A 163 -20.02 -24.74 -17.10
C PHE A 163 -19.08 -25.75 -17.77
N SER A 164 -17.87 -25.95 -17.22
CA SER A 164 -16.93 -26.95 -17.73
C SER A 164 -17.50 -28.38 -17.62
N ASN A 165 -18.13 -28.72 -16.49
CA ASN A 165 -18.73 -30.03 -16.30
C ASN A 165 -19.92 -30.26 -17.25
N ASN A 166 -20.77 -29.26 -17.48
CA ASN A 166 -21.87 -29.35 -18.44
C ASN A 166 -21.36 -29.53 -19.90
N GLN A 167 -20.24 -28.91 -20.29
CA GLN A 167 -19.67 -29.11 -21.63
C GLN A 167 -19.09 -30.52 -21.83
N ILE A 168 -18.59 -31.14 -20.76
CA ILE A 168 -18.12 -32.53 -20.77
C ILE A 168 -19.33 -33.47 -20.97
N ASP A 169 -20.40 -33.29 -20.21
CA ASP A 169 -21.61 -34.12 -20.31
C ASP A 169 -22.31 -34.04 -21.69
N VAL A 170 -22.33 -32.85 -22.31
CA VAL A 170 -22.90 -32.67 -23.67
C VAL A 170 -22.05 -33.38 -24.73
N LYS A 171 -20.71 -33.40 -24.59
CA LYS A 171 -19.82 -34.12 -25.52
C LYS A 171 -19.94 -35.64 -25.40
N PHE A 172 -20.22 -36.18 -24.21
CA PHE A 172 -20.43 -37.61 -24.02
C PHE A 172 -21.80 -38.11 -24.51
N ARG A 173 -22.83 -37.25 -24.56
CA ARG A 173 -24.15 -37.59 -25.11
C ARG A 173 -24.26 -37.50 -26.64
N SER A 174 -23.22 -37.00 -27.31
CA SER A 174 -23.22 -36.71 -28.75
C SER A 174 -22.40 -37.69 -29.60
N ARG A 175 -21.95 -38.82 -29.03
CA ARG A 175 -21.29 -39.88 -29.81
C ARG A 175 -22.28 -41.04 -30.07
N PRO A 176 -22.54 -41.40 -31.35
CA PRO A 176 -23.32 -42.58 -31.69
C PRO A 176 -22.60 -43.88 -31.32
#